data_AF-A0A417XUL0-F1
#
_entry.id   AF-A0A417XUL0-F1
#
_cell.length_a   1.000
_cell.length_b   1.000
_cell.length_c   1.000
_cell.angle_alpha   90.00
_cell.angle_beta   90.00
_cell.angle_gamma   90.00
#
_symmetry.space_group_name_H-M   'P 1'
#
loop_
_entity.id
_entity.type
_entity.pdbx_description
1 polymer ?
#
loop_
_entity_poly.entity_id
_entity_poly.type
_entity_poly.pdbx_seq_one_letter_code
_entity_poly.pdbx_strand_id
1 'polypeptide(L)'
;MTTSPTRVVLTLATVGLTAVLTSCGADDPTTDDTSKDPSSMTTSVAEPLAITDHVLDGDSLPGFEPEGRPRAEDLHAFAEAHEKTPAELRESGFLSGSSLFFTGKGDDFAISVAVAYADRAAADAEANRLFASNTEGGDPSTEVIPLEVPGVPGVLAASLVGSQGEKEYTGVEVVFVDGAVLHEVFAVGESRRFDLDAVVASVRDLYDEVAGRPLQ
;
A
#
# COMPACT_ATOMS: atom_id res chain seq x y z
N MET A 1 2.07 -27.31 -28.91
CA MET A 1 2.01 -25.84 -29.11
C MET A 1 1.94 -25.23 -27.72
N THR A 2 3.05 -24.67 -27.24
CA THR A 2 3.17 -24.02 -25.93
C THR A 2 2.98 -22.52 -26.15
N THR A 3 1.80 -22.01 -25.82
CA THR A 3 1.54 -20.56 -25.79
C THR A 3 2.22 -20.00 -24.55
N SER A 4 3.22 -19.15 -24.74
CA SER A 4 3.77 -18.34 -23.65
C SER A 4 2.65 -17.50 -23.03
N PRO A 5 2.58 -17.38 -21.69
CA PRO A 5 1.66 -16.45 -21.06
C PRO A 5 2.03 -15.02 -21.48
N THR A 6 1.09 -14.34 -22.12
CA THR A 6 1.16 -12.90 -22.39
C THR A 6 1.21 -12.20 -21.04
N ARG A 7 2.38 -11.69 -20.65
CA ARG A 7 2.50 -10.77 -19.51
C ARG A 7 1.67 -9.55 -19.83
N VAL A 8 0.60 -9.33 -19.07
CA VAL A 8 -0.13 -8.06 -19.08
C VAL A 8 0.84 -7.03 -18.50
N VAL A 9 1.44 -6.24 -19.38
CA VAL A 9 2.30 -5.11 -19.00
C VAL A 9 1.37 -3.95 -18.68
N LEU A 10 1.05 -3.78 -17.40
CA LEU A 10 0.34 -2.60 -16.92
C LEU A 10 1.33 -1.43 -17.01
N THR A 11 1.21 -0.62 -18.05
CA THR A 11 2.13 0.51 -18.28
C THR A 11 1.75 1.64 -17.32
N LEU A 12 2.50 1.83 -16.23
CA LEU A 12 2.31 2.98 -15.33
C LEU A 12 2.72 4.28 -16.05
N ALA A 13 1.75 5.18 -16.24
CA ALA A 13 2.00 6.50 -16.81
C ALA A 13 2.60 7.44 -15.75
N THR A 14 3.78 7.98 -16.03
CA THR A 14 4.46 8.97 -15.20
C THR A 14 3.77 10.34 -15.36
N VAL A 15 3.05 10.80 -14.33
CA VAL A 15 2.54 12.18 -14.28
C VAL A 15 3.36 12.96 -13.25
N GLY A 16 4.11 13.94 -13.75
CA GLY A 16 4.87 14.88 -12.92
C GLY A 16 3.94 15.87 -12.24
N LEU A 17 3.98 15.91 -10.91
CA LEU A 17 3.23 16.85 -10.08
C LEU A 17 4.18 17.92 -9.49
N THR A 18 3.92 19.19 -9.83
CA THR A 18 4.64 20.35 -9.30
C THR A 18 3.95 20.84 -8.02
N ALA A 19 4.63 20.76 -6.87
CA ALA A 19 4.12 21.27 -5.60
C ALA A 19 4.30 22.79 -5.47
N VAL A 20 3.25 23.50 -5.03
CA VAL A 20 3.29 24.92 -4.63
C VAL A 20 3.19 24.98 -3.11
N LEU A 21 4.28 25.41 -2.46
CA LEU A 21 4.31 25.72 -1.03
C LEU A 21 3.82 27.16 -0.79
N THR A 22 3.02 27.36 0.25
CA THR A 22 2.78 28.69 0.82
C THR A 22 2.86 28.59 2.34
N SER A 23 3.78 29.36 2.93
CA SER A 23 3.97 29.51 4.38
C SER A 23 3.40 30.84 4.88
N CYS A 24 3.15 30.91 6.20
CA CYS A 24 3.11 32.08 7.12
C CYS A 24 2.08 31.77 8.23
N GLY A 25 2.31 31.95 9.53
CA GLY A 25 3.43 32.50 10.31
C GLY A 25 3.12 32.48 11.83
N ALA A 26 4.15 32.78 12.63
CA ALA A 26 4.27 33.51 13.93
C ALA A 26 3.09 33.56 14.94
N ASP A 27 3.23 33.66 16.26
CA ASP A 27 4.31 33.63 17.28
C ASP A 27 3.61 33.57 18.67
N ASP A 28 4.17 32.82 19.63
CA ASP A 28 4.33 32.97 21.12
C ASP A 28 3.30 33.73 22.04
N PRO A 29 3.40 33.68 23.39
CA PRO A 29 3.80 32.64 24.37
C PRO A 29 2.86 32.54 25.62
N THR A 30 3.26 31.73 26.62
CA THR A 30 3.16 31.88 28.10
C THR A 30 2.22 30.99 28.97
N THR A 31 2.87 30.37 29.98
CA THR A 31 2.48 29.92 31.35
C THR A 31 1.36 28.86 31.50
N ASP A 32 1.43 27.87 32.40
CA ASP A 32 1.80 27.95 33.82
C ASP A 32 2.21 26.59 34.43
N ASP A 33 2.95 26.69 35.53
CA ASP A 33 3.54 25.63 36.35
C ASP A 33 2.49 24.90 37.20
N THR A 34 2.45 23.56 37.14
CA THR A 34 1.95 22.75 38.27
C THR A 34 2.54 21.34 38.20
N SER A 35 3.73 21.21 38.77
CA SER A 35 4.37 19.94 39.13
C SER A 35 3.42 19.05 39.94
N LYS A 36 2.95 17.97 39.31
CA LYS A 36 2.46 16.76 39.97
C LYS A 36 3.39 15.63 39.52
N ASP A 37 4.00 14.97 40.49
CA ASP A 37 4.84 13.78 40.29
C ASP A 37 4.14 12.81 39.31
N PRO A 38 4.72 12.57 38.12
CA PRO A 38 4.13 11.62 37.18
C PRO A 38 4.32 10.23 37.77
N SER A 39 3.20 9.62 38.17
CA SER A 39 3.15 8.17 38.37
C SER A 39 3.79 7.54 37.14
N SER A 40 4.90 6.84 37.36
CA SER A 40 5.73 6.23 36.34
C SER A 40 4.93 5.12 35.65
N MET A 41 4.05 5.50 34.72
CA MET A 41 3.40 4.58 33.81
C MET A 41 4.51 4.02 32.94
N THR A 42 4.82 2.74 33.14
CA THR A 42 5.69 2.02 32.24
C THR A 42 4.91 1.87 30.94
N THR A 43 5.09 2.80 30.01
CA THR A 43 4.60 2.67 28.65
C THR A 43 5.27 1.43 28.07
N SER A 44 4.51 0.36 27.91
CA SER A 44 4.96 -0.80 27.15
C SER A 44 5.21 -0.31 25.74
N VAL A 45 6.47 -0.11 25.37
CA VAL A 45 6.86 0.23 24.01
C VAL A 45 6.49 -0.97 23.15
N ALA A 46 5.67 -0.75 22.12
CA ALA A 46 5.31 -1.81 21.18
C ALA A 46 6.59 -2.42 20.59
N GLU A 47 6.62 -3.75 20.48
CA GLU A 47 7.78 -4.44 19.93
C GLU A 47 7.95 -4.07 18.44
N PRO A 48 9.16 -3.66 18.02
CA PRO A 48 9.42 -3.34 16.62
C PRO A 48 9.15 -4.53 15.69
N LEU A 49 8.70 -4.24 14.47
CA LEU A 49 8.45 -5.21 13.41
C LEU A 49 9.45 -5.07 12.27
N ALA A 50 9.79 -6.19 11.63
CA ALA A 50 10.54 -6.13 10.39
C ALA A 50 9.62 -5.65 9.25
N ILE A 51 10.16 -4.98 8.23
CA ILE A 51 9.36 -4.51 7.08
C ILE A 51 8.59 -5.64 6.36
N THR A 52 9.05 -6.89 6.49
CA THR A 52 8.37 -8.07 5.96
C THR A 52 7.07 -8.42 6.69
N ASP A 53 6.93 -8.01 7.96
CA ASP A 53 5.73 -8.21 8.77
C ASP A 53 4.64 -7.17 8.45
N HIS A 54 4.96 -6.18 7.62
CA HIS A 54 4.03 -5.16 7.12
C HIS A 54 3.35 -5.54 5.81
N VAL A 55 3.62 -6.74 5.29
CA VAL A 55 3.06 -7.32 4.07
C VAL A 55 2.08 -8.43 4.47
N LEU A 56 0.98 -8.59 3.73
CA LEU A 56 0.06 -9.71 3.93
C LEU A 56 0.81 -11.04 3.96
N ASP A 57 0.42 -11.90 4.90
CA ASP A 57 0.95 -13.26 4.93
C ASP A 57 0.40 -14.09 3.75
N GLY A 58 1.03 -15.22 3.49
CA GLY A 58 0.68 -16.04 2.34
C GLY A 58 -0.73 -16.65 2.36
N ASP A 59 -1.31 -16.88 3.55
CA ASP A 59 -2.59 -17.56 3.71
C ASP A 59 -3.75 -16.56 3.94
N SER A 60 -3.43 -15.27 4.08
CA SER A 60 -4.37 -14.21 4.47
C SER A 60 -5.26 -13.71 3.35
N LEU A 61 -5.01 -14.06 2.07
CA LEU A 61 -5.77 -13.56 0.92
C LEU A 61 -6.58 -14.66 0.21
N PRO A 62 -7.87 -14.85 0.56
CA PRO A 62 -8.67 -15.95 0.02
C PRO A 62 -8.77 -15.96 -1.50
N GLY A 63 -8.53 -17.13 -2.10
CA GLY A 63 -8.60 -17.32 -3.55
C GLY A 63 -7.29 -17.01 -4.29
N PHE A 64 -6.27 -16.56 -3.58
CA PHE A 64 -4.93 -16.31 -4.08
C PHE A 64 -3.91 -17.17 -3.34
N GLU A 65 -2.86 -17.60 -4.05
CA GLU A 65 -1.76 -18.40 -3.54
C GLU A 65 -0.47 -17.56 -3.60
N PRO A 66 0.34 -17.53 -2.54
CA PRO A 66 1.52 -16.68 -2.48
C PRO A 66 2.63 -17.22 -3.38
N GLU A 67 3.31 -16.35 -4.11
CA GLU A 67 4.50 -16.68 -4.91
C GLU A 67 5.79 -16.76 -4.07
N GLY A 68 5.67 -17.12 -2.78
CA GLY A 68 6.80 -17.32 -1.89
C GLY A 68 6.56 -16.75 -0.50
N ARG A 69 7.48 -15.90 -0.04
CA ARG A 69 7.44 -15.25 1.26
C ARG A 69 7.88 -13.80 1.09
N PRO A 70 7.37 -12.85 1.89
CA PRO A 70 7.86 -11.48 1.90
C PRO A 70 9.37 -11.49 2.17
N ARG A 71 10.10 -10.66 1.42
CA ARG A 71 11.53 -10.44 1.64
C ARG A 71 11.79 -8.94 1.67
N ALA A 72 12.67 -8.52 2.54
CA ALA A 72 13.21 -7.16 2.46
C ALA A 72 14.00 -7.05 1.16
N GLU A 73 13.67 -6.05 0.36
CA GLU A 73 14.28 -5.79 -0.94
C GLU A 73 15.30 -4.66 -0.81
N ASP A 74 16.45 -4.80 -1.48
CA ASP A 74 17.34 -3.66 -1.64
C ASP A 74 16.76 -2.68 -2.68
N LEU A 75 17.30 -1.46 -2.69
CA LEU A 75 16.85 -0.38 -3.57
C LEU A 75 16.79 -0.79 -5.05
N HIS A 76 17.74 -1.61 -5.53
CA HIS A 76 17.79 -1.99 -6.93
C HIS A 76 16.76 -3.06 -7.26
N ALA A 77 16.63 -4.07 -6.40
CA ALA A 77 15.61 -5.10 -6.53
C ALA A 77 14.20 -4.49 -6.50
N PHE A 78 13.94 -3.59 -5.54
CA PHE A 78 12.65 -2.90 -5.43
C PHE A 78 12.39 -2.01 -6.65
N ALA A 79 13.40 -1.26 -7.11
CA ALA A 79 13.28 -0.45 -8.33
C ALA A 79 12.90 -1.29 -9.55
N GLU A 80 13.55 -2.44 -9.73
CA GLU A 80 13.26 -3.36 -10.85
C GLU A 80 11.85 -3.94 -10.75
N ALA A 81 11.43 -4.40 -9.57
CA ALA A 81 10.12 -5.00 -9.35
C ALA A 81 8.95 -4.01 -9.56
N HIS A 82 9.17 -2.73 -9.25
CA HIS A 82 8.14 -1.68 -9.29
C HIS A 82 8.30 -0.70 -10.46
N GLU A 83 9.05 -1.08 -11.51
CA GLU A 83 9.27 -0.29 -12.73
C GLU A 83 9.75 1.15 -12.48
N LYS A 84 10.58 1.33 -11.46
CA LYS A 84 11.19 2.61 -11.07
C LYS A 84 12.69 2.60 -11.31
N THR A 85 13.30 3.78 -11.29
CA THR A 85 14.75 3.92 -11.18
C THR A 85 15.19 4.06 -9.72
N PRO A 86 16.42 3.63 -9.38
CA PRO A 86 17.01 3.90 -8.06
C PRO A 86 17.15 5.39 -7.72
N ALA A 87 17.11 6.29 -8.71
CA ALA A 87 17.16 7.73 -8.49
C ALA A 87 15.80 8.24 -7.99
N GLU A 88 14.72 7.87 -8.69
CA GLU A 88 13.34 8.23 -8.31
C GLU A 88 13.01 7.74 -6.91
N LEU A 89 13.41 6.51 -6.55
CA LEU A 89 13.20 5.99 -5.20
C LEU A 89 13.94 6.83 -4.14
N ARG A 90 15.21 7.18 -4.36
CA ARG A 90 15.95 8.03 -3.42
C ARG A 90 15.33 9.42 -3.28
N GLU A 91 14.90 10.02 -4.38
CA GLU A 91 14.24 11.33 -4.38
C GLU A 91 12.90 11.30 -3.65
N SER A 92 12.18 10.18 -3.71
CA SER A 92 10.94 9.97 -2.94
C SER A 92 11.17 9.74 -1.44
N GLY A 93 12.43 9.59 -0.99
CA GLY A 93 12.74 9.29 0.40
C GLY A 93 12.59 7.81 0.78
N PHE A 94 12.58 6.89 -0.20
CA PHE A 94 12.58 5.44 0.05
C PHE A 94 13.76 5.02 0.92
N LEU A 95 13.52 4.17 1.91
CA LEU A 95 14.53 3.56 2.78
C LEU A 95 14.64 2.06 2.57
N SER A 96 13.51 1.35 2.61
CA SER A 96 13.41 -0.09 2.40
C SER A 96 12.00 -0.47 1.95
N GLY A 97 11.85 -1.64 1.36
CA GLY A 97 10.55 -2.16 0.95
C GLY A 97 10.48 -3.67 1.07
N SER A 98 9.27 -4.18 1.09
CA SER A 98 8.97 -5.60 0.95
C SER A 98 7.71 -5.75 0.13
N SER A 99 7.68 -6.80 -0.69
CA SER A 99 6.53 -7.16 -1.50
C SER A 99 6.26 -8.66 -1.40
N LEU A 100 5.00 -9.04 -1.55
CA LEU A 100 4.56 -10.41 -1.80
C LEU A 100 3.55 -10.40 -2.94
N PHE A 101 3.87 -11.16 -3.97
CA PHE A 101 2.99 -11.42 -5.10
C PHE A 101 2.15 -12.67 -4.83
N PHE A 102 0.92 -12.66 -5.33
CA PHE A 102 0.02 -13.79 -5.25
C PHE A 102 -0.60 -14.08 -6.62
N THR A 103 -0.86 -15.35 -6.87
CA THR A 103 -1.55 -15.83 -8.08
C THR A 103 -2.87 -16.47 -7.73
N GLY A 104 -3.91 -16.13 -8.48
CA GLY A 104 -5.20 -16.81 -8.37
C GLY A 104 -5.44 -17.73 -9.57
N LYS A 105 -6.71 -18.09 -9.78
CA LYS A 105 -7.10 -18.95 -10.91
C LYS A 105 -7.18 -18.14 -12.21
N GLY A 106 -6.50 -18.61 -13.25
CA GLY A 106 -6.54 -17.97 -14.56
C GLY A 106 -5.60 -16.77 -14.60
N ASP A 107 -6.16 -15.58 -14.80
CA ASP A 107 -5.41 -14.32 -14.90
C ASP A 107 -5.54 -13.47 -13.61
N ASP A 108 -6.06 -14.07 -12.53
CA ASP A 108 -6.21 -13.41 -11.23
C ASP A 108 -4.82 -13.20 -10.59
N PHE A 109 -4.58 -12.01 -10.06
CA PHE A 109 -3.31 -11.59 -9.48
C PHE A 109 -3.53 -10.69 -8.27
N ALA A 110 -2.65 -10.76 -7.28
CA ALA A 110 -2.60 -9.77 -6.23
C ALA A 110 -1.16 -9.45 -5.81
N ILE A 111 -0.98 -8.31 -5.16
CA ILE A 111 0.28 -7.89 -4.56
C ILE A 111 -0.03 -7.21 -3.22
N SER A 112 0.80 -7.49 -2.22
CA SER A 112 0.88 -6.70 -1.00
C SER A 112 2.27 -6.10 -0.90
N VAL A 113 2.35 -4.80 -0.61
CA VAL A 113 3.60 -4.04 -0.56
C VAL A 113 3.64 -3.25 0.75
N ALA A 114 4.81 -3.21 1.37
CA ALA A 114 5.13 -2.29 2.45
C ALA A 114 6.41 -1.53 2.13
N VAL A 115 6.41 -0.22 2.31
CA VAL A 115 7.56 0.63 1.99
C VAL A 115 7.83 1.62 3.11
N ALA A 116 9.05 1.59 3.62
CA ALA A 116 9.53 2.56 4.59
C ALA A 116 10.07 3.80 3.89
N TYR A 117 9.61 4.97 4.33
CA TYR A 117 10.04 6.28 3.87
C TYR A 117 10.79 7.06 4.95
N ALA A 118 11.48 8.12 4.54
CA ALA A 118 12.19 9.03 5.44
C ALA A 118 11.28 9.68 6.49
N ASP A 119 10.04 9.98 6.12
CA ASP A 119 9.02 10.52 7.01
C ASP A 119 7.61 10.20 6.50
N ARG A 120 6.62 10.58 7.31
CA ARG A 120 5.19 10.41 6.99
C ARG A 120 4.77 11.16 5.73
N ALA A 121 5.30 12.37 5.50
CA ALA A 121 4.88 13.18 4.36
C ALA A 121 5.32 12.55 3.04
N ALA A 122 6.51 11.95 3.01
CA ALA A 122 6.99 11.16 1.88
C ALA A 122 6.13 9.90 1.64
N ALA A 123 5.77 9.17 2.71
CA ALA A 123 4.86 8.03 2.60
C ALA A 123 3.47 8.43 2.10
N ASP A 124 2.87 9.48 2.65
CA ASP A 124 1.58 10.02 2.22
C ASP A 124 1.62 10.48 0.74
N ALA A 125 2.70 11.14 0.32
CA ALA A 125 2.87 11.57 -1.06
C ALA A 125 2.93 10.37 -2.04
N GLU A 126 3.67 9.32 -1.69
CA GLU A 126 3.69 8.11 -2.51
C GLU A 126 2.34 7.38 -2.49
N ALA A 127 1.68 7.29 -1.34
CA ALA A 127 0.38 6.62 -1.21
C ALA A 127 -0.66 7.24 -2.14
N ASN A 128 -0.75 8.57 -2.15
CA ASN A 128 -1.61 9.30 -3.07
C ASN A 128 -1.22 9.07 -4.54
N ARG A 129 0.09 9.05 -4.84
CA ARG A 129 0.59 8.82 -6.21
C ARG A 129 0.24 7.42 -6.72
N LEU A 130 0.46 6.38 -5.91
CA LEU A 130 0.13 4.99 -6.25
C LEU A 130 -1.37 4.82 -6.45
N PHE A 131 -2.16 5.27 -5.49
CA PHE A 131 -3.61 5.17 -5.57
C PHE A 131 -4.15 5.88 -6.82
N ALA A 132 -3.72 7.11 -7.09
CA ALA A 132 -4.12 7.86 -8.29
C ALA A 132 -3.65 7.19 -9.58
N SER A 133 -2.46 6.58 -9.60
CA SER A 133 -1.97 5.83 -10.77
C SER A 133 -2.89 4.66 -11.13
N ASN A 134 -3.41 3.97 -10.13
CA ASN A 134 -4.28 2.81 -10.33
C ASN A 134 -5.75 3.20 -10.60
N THR A 135 -6.18 4.40 -10.18
CA THR A 135 -7.59 4.80 -10.20
C THR A 135 -7.94 5.94 -11.17
N GLU A 136 -7.01 6.85 -11.49
CA GLU A 136 -7.29 8.04 -12.31
C GLU A 136 -6.75 7.92 -13.74
N GLY A 137 -5.73 7.09 -13.95
CA GLY A 137 -5.03 6.92 -15.25
C GLY A 137 -5.39 5.66 -16.04
N GLY A 138 -6.41 4.90 -15.59
CA GLY A 138 -6.74 3.56 -16.08
C GLY A 138 -7.44 3.49 -17.44
N ASP A 139 -7.74 2.26 -17.86
CA ASP A 139 -8.56 1.95 -19.03
C ASP A 139 -9.95 2.61 -18.89
N PRO A 140 -10.44 3.38 -19.90
CA PRO A 140 -11.74 4.03 -19.83
C PRO A 140 -12.94 3.07 -19.72
N SER A 141 -12.72 1.76 -19.93
CA SER A 141 -13.71 0.71 -19.70
C SER A 141 -13.74 0.17 -18.26
N THR A 142 -12.84 0.65 -17.40
CA THR A 142 -12.83 0.34 -15.97
C THR A 142 -13.60 1.40 -15.20
N GLU A 143 -14.63 0.98 -14.48
CA GLU A 143 -15.34 1.79 -13.50
C GLU A 143 -14.59 1.75 -12.17
N VAL A 144 -14.34 2.93 -11.59
CA VAL A 144 -13.71 3.07 -10.27
C VAL A 144 -14.76 3.50 -9.26
N ILE A 145 -14.97 2.66 -8.27
CA ILE A 145 -15.99 2.83 -7.23
C ILE A 145 -15.27 3.02 -5.89
N PRO A 146 -15.42 4.18 -5.21
CA PRO A 146 -14.84 4.37 -3.89
C PRO A 146 -15.28 3.27 -2.92
N LEU A 147 -14.33 2.80 -2.12
CA LEU A 147 -14.55 1.70 -1.17
C LEU A 147 -14.24 2.19 0.25
N GLU A 148 -15.08 1.80 1.20
CA GLU A 148 -14.80 2.02 2.63
C GLU A 148 -14.08 0.80 3.21
N VAL A 149 -13.04 1.04 4.02
CA VAL A 149 -12.34 0.00 4.77
C VAL A 149 -12.48 0.30 6.27
N PRO A 150 -13.51 -0.27 6.94
CA PRO A 150 -13.82 0.07 8.33
C PRO A 150 -12.66 -0.23 9.27
N GLY A 151 -12.33 0.73 10.15
CA GLY A 151 -11.30 0.55 11.17
C GLY A 151 -9.87 0.93 10.73
N VAL A 152 -9.65 1.28 9.46
CA VAL A 152 -8.34 1.74 8.95
C VAL A 152 -8.38 3.26 8.72
N PRO A 153 -7.77 4.08 9.60
CA PRO A 153 -7.82 5.54 9.49
C PRO A 153 -7.03 6.06 8.27
N GLY A 154 -7.63 6.97 7.51
CA GLY A 154 -6.94 7.66 6.40
C GLY A 154 -6.67 6.79 5.17
N VAL A 155 -7.27 5.60 5.10
CA VAL A 155 -7.17 4.68 3.97
C VAL A 155 -7.72 5.29 2.68
N LEU A 156 -7.02 5.07 1.57
CA LEU A 156 -7.50 5.27 0.21
C LEU A 156 -7.89 3.90 -0.34
N ALA A 157 -9.15 3.74 -0.74
CA ALA A 157 -9.60 2.47 -1.28
C ALA A 157 -10.61 2.63 -2.41
N ALA A 158 -10.51 1.77 -3.41
CA ALA A 158 -11.46 1.70 -4.51
C ALA A 158 -11.60 0.26 -5.01
N SER A 159 -12.82 -0.08 -5.45
CA SER A 159 -13.05 -1.22 -6.31
C SER A 159 -12.96 -0.80 -7.77
N LEU A 160 -12.31 -1.62 -8.60
CA LEU A 160 -12.14 -1.40 -10.03
C LEU A 160 -12.90 -2.48 -10.78
N VAL A 161 -13.97 -2.13 -11.48
CA VAL A 161 -14.80 -3.09 -12.22
C VAL A 161 -14.60 -2.86 -13.71
N GLY A 162 -14.16 -3.89 -14.43
CA GLY A 162 -13.86 -3.79 -15.85
C GLY A 162 -14.21 -5.08 -16.60
N SER A 163 -14.01 -5.05 -17.92
CA SER A 163 -14.21 -6.23 -18.76
C SER A 163 -13.05 -6.40 -19.73
N GLN A 164 -12.61 -7.64 -19.92
CA GLN A 164 -11.62 -8.00 -20.93
C GLN A 164 -12.17 -9.14 -21.80
N GLY A 165 -12.54 -8.82 -23.04
CA GLY A 165 -13.25 -9.76 -23.91
C GLY A 165 -14.65 -10.07 -23.36
N GLU A 166 -14.92 -11.35 -23.09
CA GLU A 166 -16.21 -11.82 -22.54
C GLU A 166 -16.20 -12.00 -21.02
N LYS A 167 -15.09 -11.65 -20.34
CA LYS A 167 -14.93 -11.82 -18.90
C LYS A 167 -15.03 -10.48 -18.19
N GLU A 168 -15.74 -10.46 -17.07
CA GLU A 168 -15.77 -9.36 -16.12
C GLU A 168 -14.70 -9.58 -15.04
N TYR A 169 -14.00 -8.52 -14.67
CA TYR A 169 -12.99 -8.51 -13.62
C TYR A 169 -13.36 -7.49 -12.56
N THR A 170 -13.12 -7.86 -11.31
CA THR A 170 -13.17 -6.99 -10.15
C THR A 170 -11.76 -6.90 -9.58
N GLY A 171 -11.29 -5.67 -9.42
CA GLY A 171 -10.10 -5.32 -8.68
C GLY A 171 -10.44 -4.56 -7.42
N VAL A 172 -9.48 -4.53 -6.51
CA VAL A 172 -9.46 -3.67 -5.34
C VAL A 172 -8.06 -3.09 -5.21
N GLU A 173 -8.01 -1.80 -4.96
CA GLU A 173 -6.84 -1.05 -4.58
C GLU A 173 -7.08 -0.54 -3.16
N VAL A 174 -6.18 -0.86 -2.23
CA VAL A 174 -6.20 -0.30 -0.88
C VAL A 174 -4.82 0.18 -0.49
N VAL A 175 -4.71 1.45 -0.11
CA VAL A 175 -3.47 2.08 0.31
C VAL A 175 -3.69 2.79 1.65
N PHE A 176 -2.79 2.57 2.61
CA PHE A 176 -2.80 3.33 3.87
C PHE A 176 -1.37 3.61 4.34
N VAL A 177 -1.25 4.59 5.24
CA VAL A 177 0.04 5.00 5.82
C VAL A 177 -0.04 4.92 7.34
N ASP A 178 0.92 4.21 7.93
CA ASP A 178 1.16 4.19 9.37
C ASP A 178 2.55 4.73 9.70
N GLY A 179 2.62 5.86 10.41
CA GLY A 179 3.88 6.57 10.63
C GLY A 179 4.56 6.95 9.30
N ALA A 180 5.73 6.37 9.05
CA ALA A 180 6.51 6.55 7.81
C ALA A 180 6.48 5.29 6.92
N VAL A 181 5.53 4.38 7.14
CA VAL A 181 5.35 3.15 6.38
C VAL A 181 4.11 3.25 5.52
N LEU A 182 4.28 3.09 4.22
CA LEU A 182 3.20 2.93 3.26
C LEU A 182 2.87 1.45 3.13
N HIS A 183 1.58 1.16 3.05
CA HIS A 183 1.04 -0.17 2.75
C HIS A 183 0.14 -0.11 1.52
N GLU A 184 0.29 -1.08 0.63
CA GLU A 184 -0.56 -1.28 -0.54
C GLU A 184 -1.03 -2.74 -0.58
N VAL A 185 -2.31 -2.92 -0.88
CA VAL A 185 -2.87 -4.20 -1.31
C VAL A 185 -3.65 -3.95 -2.58
N PHE A 186 -3.17 -4.52 -3.68
CA PHE A 186 -3.85 -4.53 -4.96
C PHE A 186 -4.20 -5.96 -5.34
N ALA A 187 -5.47 -6.27 -5.57
CA ALA A 187 -5.90 -7.59 -6.00
C ALA A 187 -6.90 -7.47 -7.15
N VAL A 188 -6.77 -8.32 -8.16
CA VAL A 188 -7.67 -8.40 -9.30
C VAL A 188 -8.00 -9.85 -9.61
N GLY A 189 -9.27 -10.11 -9.92
CA GLY A 189 -9.70 -11.42 -10.38
C GLY A 189 -11.03 -11.37 -11.11
N GLU A 190 -11.40 -12.49 -11.71
CA GLU A 190 -12.68 -12.61 -12.41
C GLU A 190 -13.86 -12.39 -11.44
N SER A 191 -14.76 -11.45 -11.75
CA SER A 191 -15.78 -10.92 -10.82
C SER A 191 -16.62 -12.00 -10.14
N ARG A 192 -16.99 -13.06 -10.87
CA ARG A 192 -17.80 -14.17 -10.33
C ARG A 192 -17.10 -15.02 -9.24
N ARG A 193 -15.79 -14.83 -9.04
CA ARG A 193 -14.95 -15.58 -8.09
C ARG A 193 -14.21 -14.66 -7.12
N PHE A 194 -14.24 -13.35 -7.35
CA PHE A 194 -13.54 -12.38 -6.52
C PHE A 194 -14.36 -12.10 -5.25
N ASP A 195 -13.74 -12.28 -4.09
CA ASP A 195 -14.35 -12.02 -2.79
C ASP A 195 -13.82 -10.70 -2.23
N LEU A 196 -14.51 -9.60 -2.58
CA LEU A 196 -14.10 -8.25 -2.18
C LEU A 196 -14.08 -8.09 -0.65
N ASP A 197 -15.08 -8.62 0.04
CA ASP A 197 -15.19 -8.50 1.49
C ASP A 197 -14.05 -9.23 2.20
N ALA A 198 -13.63 -10.39 1.66
CA ALA A 198 -12.47 -11.10 2.16
C ALA A 198 -11.18 -10.29 2.02
N VAL A 199 -10.93 -9.65 0.86
CA VAL A 199 -9.72 -8.81 0.69
C VAL A 199 -9.73 -7.62 1.65
N VAL A 200 -10.89 -6.96 1.82
CA VAL A 200 -11.05 -5.86 2.78
C VAL A 200 -10.80 -6.33 4.21
N ALA A 201 -11.24 -7.53 4.58
CA ALA A 201 -10.96 -8.11 5.89
C ALA A 201 -9.46 -8.35 6.09
N SER A 202 -8.75 -8.90 5.11
CA SER A 202 -7.30 -9.12 5.17
C SER A 202 -6.52 -7.82 5.39
N VAL A 203 -6.93 -6.73 4.73
CA VAL A 203 -6.31 -5.41 4.93
C VAL A 203 -6.51 -4.90 6.36
N ARG A 204 -7.70 -5.11 6.92
CA ARG A 204 -8.00 -4.70 8.31
C ARG A 204 -7.18 -5.51 9.31
N ASP A 205 -7.07 -6.82 9.09
CA ASP A 205 -6.28 -7.70 9.95
C ASP A 205 -4.79 -7.29 9.91
N LEU A 206 -4.26 -6.96 8.72
CA LEU A 206 -2.91 -6.41 8.58
C LEU A 206 -2.75 -5.09 9.33
N TYR A 207 -3.69 -4.16 9.20
CA TYR A 207 -3.66 -2.89 9.92
C TYR A 207 -3.64 -3.10 11.43
N ASP A 208 -4.53 -3.96 11.95
CA ASP A 208 -4.62 -4.26 13.39
C ASP A 208 -3.31 -4.88 13.93
N GLU A 209 -2.57 -5.62 13.11
CA GLU A 209 -1.29 -6.21 13.48
C GLU A 209 -0.13 -5.19 13.53
N VAL A 210 -0.10 -4.25 12.59
CA VAL A 210 1.05 -3.36 12.37
C VAL A 210 0.89 -1.97 12.97
N ALA A 211 -0.34 -1.52 13.20
CA ALA A 211 -0.64 -0.15 13.58
C ALA A 211 0.11 0.30 14.85
N GLY A 212 0.86 1.40 14.72
CA GLY A 212 1.63 2.01 15.80
C GLY A 212 2.87 1.23 16.21
N ARG A 213 3.25 0.18 15.48
CA ARG A 213 4.46 -0.60 15.74
C ARG A 213 5.65 0.01 14.99
N PRO A 214 6.77 0.30 15.66
CA PRO A 214 7.93 0.87 14.99
C PRO A 214 8.60 -0.18 14.09
N LEU A 215 9.31 0.27 13.05
CA LEU A 215 10.19 -0.61 12.27
C LEU A 215 11.45 -0.98 13.07
N GLN A 216 11.91 -2.23 12.87
CA GLN A 216 13.15 -2.78 13.46
C GLN A 216 14.42 -2.31 12.73
#